data_AF-A0A942D3F9-F1
#
_entry.id   AF-A0A942D3F9-F1
#
_cell.length_a   1.000
_cell.length_b   1.000
_cell.length_c   1.000
_cell.angle_alpha   90.00
_cell.angle_beta   90.00
_cell.angle_gamma   90.00
#
_symmetry.space_group_name_H-M   'P 1'
#
loop_
_entity.id
_entity.type
_entity.pdbx_description
1 polymer ?
#
loop_
_entity_poly.entity_id
_entity_poly.type
_entity_poly.pdbx_seq_one_letter_code
_entity_poly.pdbx_strand_id
1 'polypeptide(L)'
;MSVGAIVLATMVEGKELLQTVVAATLAGIGVTFVFSVAIWGYGRSIELGNEERPLAAGMAMAVGALALLLVLAAIVAGIVVMTHK
;
A
#
# COMPACT_ATOMS: atom_id res chain seq x y z
N MET A 1 19.64 37.97 0.22
CA MET A 1 19.76 36.64 0.84
C MET A 1 21.23 36.30 0.93
N SER A 2 21.73 35.92 2.11
CA SER A 2 23.13 35.49 2.26
C SER A 2 23.32 34.15 1.54
N VAL A 3 24.51 33.92 0.98
CA VAL A 3 24.86 32.68 0.26
C VAL A 3 24.60 31.43 1.11
N GLY A 4 24.80 31.53 2.44
CA GLY A 4 24.50 30.44 3.38
C GLY A 4 23.01 30.05 3.45
N ALA A 5 22.08 30.99 3.25
CA ALA A 5 20.65 30.68 3.23
C ALA A 5 20.23 29.89 1.97
N ILE A 6 20.89 30.16 0.83
CA ILE A 6 20.63 29.48 -0.45
C ILE A 6 21.10 28.02 -0.40
N VAL A 7 22.27 27.78 0.19
CA VAL A 7 22.84 26.43 0.36
C VAL A 7 22.00 25.58 1.33
N LEU A 8 21.52 26.18 2.43
CA LEU A 8 20.62 25.50 3.36
C LEU A 8 19.27 25.15 2.70
N ALA A 9 18.68 26.08 1.93
CA ALA A 9 17.42 25.85 1.23
C ALA A 9 17.52 24.68 0.22
N THR A 10 18.59 24.65 -0.58
CA THR A 10 18.80 23.57 -1.58
C THR A 10 19.05 22.20 -0.94
N MET A 11 19.73 22.15 0.21
CA MET A 11 19.90 20.90 0.97
C MET A 11 18.59 20.41 1.60
N VAL A 12 17.73 21.31 2.07
CA VAL A 12 16.39 20.98 2.60
C VAL A 12 15.50 20.44 1.48
N GLU A 13 15.42 21.14 0.33
CA GLU A 13 14.63 20.69 -0.82
C GLU A 13 15.09 19.32 -1.34
N GLY A 14 16.41 19.08 -1.41
CA GLY A 14 16.93 17.77 -1.83
C GLY A 14 16.53 16.62 -0.90
N LYS A 15 16.47 16.88 0.41
CA LYS A 15 16.06 15.89 1.41
C LYS A 15 14.55 15.58 1.33
N GLU A 16 13.72 16.61 1.16
CA GLU A 16 12.28 16.46 1.00
C GLU A 16 11.92 15.71 -0.30
N LEU A 17 12.65 15.98 -1.38
CA LEU A 17 12.47 15.28 -2.65
C LEU A 17 12.78 13.79 -2.51
N LEU A 18 13.90 13.43 -1.88
CA LEU A 18 14.27 12.05 -1.61
C LEU A 18 13.25 11.34 -0.71
N GLN A 19 12.79 12.02 0.34
CA GLN A 19 11.77 11.45 1.23
C GLN A 19 10.47 11.15 0.47
N THR A 20 10.06 12.04 -0.43
CA THR A 20 8.86 11.85 -1.27
C THR A 20 9.04 10.67 -2.23
N VAL A 21 10.20 10.57 -2.90
CA VAL A 21 10.49 9.45 -3.82
C VAL A 21 10.48 8.12 -3.09
N VAL A 22 11.10 8.04 -1.92
CA VAL A 22 11.11 6.81 -1.10
C VAL A 22 9.70 6.46 -0.63
N ALA A 23 8.93 7.43 -0.14
CA ALA A 23 7.55 7.20 0.29
C ALA A 23 6.65 6.71 -0.86
N ALA A 24 6.75 7.34 -2.04
CA ALA A 24 5.99 6.93 -3.22
C ALA A 24 6.40 5.53 -3.70
N THR A 25 7.69 5.21 -3.66
CA THR A 25 8.21 3.89 -4.02
C THR A 25 7.68 2.81 -3.09
N LEU A 26 7.75 3.03 -1.77
CA LEU A 26 7.24 2.10 -0.77
C LEU A 26 5.72 1.92 -0.88
N ALA A 27 4.99 3.01 -1.12
CA ALA A 27 3.55 2.96 -1.35
C ALA A 27 3.21 2.13 -2.60
N GLY A 28 3.92 2.35 -3.71
CA GLY A 28 3.75 1.58 -4.94
C GLY A 28 3.98 0.09 -4.72
N ILE A 29 5.12 -0.28 -4.13
CA ILE A 29 5.46 -1.68 -3.82
C ILE A 29 4.41 -2.30 -2.89
N GLY A 30 4.02 -1.57 -1.84
CA GLY A 30 3.03 -2.03 -0.88
C GLY A 30 1.68 -2.33 -1.54
N VAL A 31 1.17 -1.41 -2.37
CA VAL A 31 -0.11 -1.59 -3.06
C VAL A 31 -0.05 -2.77 -4.04
N THR A 32 1.02 -2.89 -4.83
CA THR A 32 1.19 -4.02 -5.76
C THR A 32 1.26 -5.36 -5.03
N PHE A 33 1.97 -5.42 -3.90
CA PHE A 33 2.07 -6.62 -3.10
C PHE A 33 0.70 -7.04 -2.55
N VAL A 34 -0.06 -6.10 -1.97
CA VAL A 34 -1.38 -6.38 -1.41
C VAL A 34 -2.36 -6.84 -2.49
N PHE A 35 -2.34 -6.23 -3.68
CA PHE A 35 -3.15 -6.70 -4.82
C PHE A 35 -2.77 -8.09 -5.29
N SER A 36 -1.47 -8.43 -5.29
CA SER A 36 -1.01 -9.76 -5.67
C SER A 36 -1.57 -10.83 -4.71
N VAL A 37 -1.60 -10.54 -3.40
CA VAL A 37 -2.21 -11.40 -2.38
C VAL A 37 -3.73 -11.51 -2.57
N ALA A 38 -4.40 -10.41 -2.91
CA ALA A 38 -5.84 -10.41 -3.19
C ALA A 38 -6.20 -11.33 -4.37
N ILE A 39 -5.47 -11.22 -5.48
CA ILE A 39 -5.66 -12.05 -6.67
C ILE A 39 -5.38 -13.52 -6.34
N TRP A 40 -4.29 -13.80 -5.61
CA TRP A 40 -3.97 -15.16 -5.19
C TRP A 40 -5.07 -15.76 -4.30
N GLY A 41 -5.57 -15.04 -3.30
CA GLY A 41 -6.63 -15.52 -2.41
C GLY A 41 -7.93 -15.82 -3.15
N TYR A 42 -8.30 -14.95 -4.10
CA TYR A 42 -9.48 -15.16 -4.94
C TYR A 42 -9.33 -16.38 -5.85
N GLY A 43 -8.23 -16.49 -6.62
CA GLY A 43 -7.98 -17.64 -7.48
C GLY A 43 -7.95 -18.95 -6.70
N ARG A 44 -7.26 -18.94 -5.54
CA ARG A 44 -7.13 -20.12 -4.69
C ARG A 44 -8.47 -20.54 -4.07
N SER A 45 -9.36 -19.59 -3.76
CA SER A 45 -10.70 -19.92 -3.27
C SER A 45 -11.54 -20.66 -4.31
N ILE A 46 -11.42 -20.31 -5.59
CA ILE A 46 -12.15 -20.97 -6.68
C ILE A 46 -11.61 -22.39 -6.89
N GLU A 47 -10.29 -22.55 -6.92
CA GLU A 47 -9.66 -23.88 -7.03
C GLU A 47 -10.10 -24.82 -5.91
N LEU A 48 -10.00 -24.38 -4.66
CA LEU A 48 -10.37 -25.18 -3.49
C LEU A 48 -11.88 -25.44 -3.39
N GLY A 49 -12.70 -24.53 -3.92
CA GLY A 49 -14.14 -24.71 -4.03
C GLY A 49 -14.49 -25.86 -4.98
N ASN A 50 -13.76 -25.97 -6.09
CA ASN A 50 -13.93 -27.05 -7.06
C ASN A 50 -13.42 -28.41 -6.53
N GLU A 51 -12.47 -28.41 -5.60
CA GLU A 51 -11.97 -29.61 -4.91
C GLU A 51 -12.91 -30.12 -3.79
N GLU A 52 -14.13 -29.58 -3.67
CA GLU A 52 -15.08 -29.89 -2.58
C GLU A 52 -14.51 -29.62 -1.17
N ARG A 53 -13.59 -28.64 -1.06
CA ARG A 53 -12.94 -28.24 0.20
C ARG A 53 -13.42 -26.84 0.64
N PRO A 54 -14.70 -26.67 1.00
CA PRO A 54 -15.32 -25.35 1.21
C PRO A 54 -14.69 -24.56 2.36
N LEU A 55 -14.23 -25.23 3.41
CA LEU A 55 -13.53 -24.57 4.51
C LEU A 55 -12.21 -23.95 4.07
N ALA A 56 -11.41 -24.68 3.28
CA ALA A 56 -10.13 -24.17 2.79
C ALA A 56 -10.34 -23.04 1.76
N ALA A 57 -11.37 -23.18 0.91
CA ALA A 57 -11.78 -22.14 -0.03
C ALA A 57 -12.18 -20.83 0.68
N GLY A 58 -12.99 -20.94 1.75
CA GLY A 58 -13.40 -19.79 2.55
C GLY A 58 -12.21 -19.07 3.20
N MET A 59 -11.23 -19.81 3.71
CA MET A 59 -10.02 -19.22 4.29
C MET A 59 -9.17 -18.49 3.25
N ALA A 60 -9.02 -19.04 2.04
CA ALA A 60 -8.31 -18.37 0.95
C ALA A 60 -9.01 -17.08 0.50
N MET A 61 -10.35 -17.11 0.42
CA MET A 61 -11.14 -15.91 0.12
C MET A 61 -11.00 -14.86 1.22
N ALA A 62 -11.00 -15.26 2.49
CA ALA A 62 -10.83 -14.36 3.62
C ALA A 62 -9.47 -13.63 3.57
N VAL A 63 -8.40 -14.33 3.21
CA VAL A 63 -7.07 -13.70 3.01
C VAL A 63 -7.12 -12.68 1.87
N GLY A 64 -7.77 -13.02 0.75
CA GLY A 64 -7.91 -12.11 -0.37
C GLY A 64 -8.75 -10.86 -0.03
N ALA A 65 -9.85 -11.05 0.72
CA ALA A 65 -10.69 -9.97 1.19
C ALA A 65 -9.99 -9.07 2.22
N LEU A 66 -9.22 -9.65 3.15
CA LEU A 66 -8.39 -8.90 4.09
C LEU A 66 -7.36 -8.03 3.39
N ALA A 67 -6.74 -8.54 2.32
CA ALA A 67 -5.82 -7.74 1.51
C ALA A 67 -6.53 -6.51 0.91
N LEU A 68 -7.73 -6.67 0.34
CA LEU A 68 -8.50 -5.52 -0.17
C LEU A 68 -8.90 -4.53 0.94
N LEU A 69 -9.27 -5.02 2.12
CA LEU A 69 -9.57 -4.17 3.27
C LEU A 69 -8.35 -3.36 3.72
N LEU A 70 -7.14 -3.93 3.65
CA LEU A 70 -5.91 -3.19 3.95
C LEU A 70 -5.65 -2.06 2.94
N VAL A 71 -5.92 -2.28 1.64
CA VAL A 71 -5.84 -1.20 0.64
C VAL A 71 -6.82 -0.09 0.98
N LEU A 72 -8.07 -0.44 1.29
CA LEU A 72 -9.10 0.53 1.65
C LEU A 72 -8.68 1.33 2.91
N ALA A 73 -8.17 0.65 3.94
CA ALA A 73 -7.69 1.28 5.15
C ALA A 73 -6.51 2.22 4.89
N ALA A 74 -5.57 1.85 4.02
CA ALA A 74 -4.46 2.70 3.62
C ALA A 74 -4.93 3.98 2.90
N ILE A 75 -5.93 3.87 2.02
CA ILE A 75 -6.54 5.03 1.35
C ILE A 75 -7.21 5.95 2.37
N VAL A 76 -8.03 5.40 3.27
CA VAL A 76 -8.73 6.18 4.30
C VAL A 76 -7.73 6.87 5.23
N ALA A 77 -6.69 6.17 5.67
CA ALA A 77 -5.64 6.76 6.50
C ALA A 77 -4.94 7.93 5.79
N GLY A 78 -4.62 7.78 4.50
CA GLY A 78 -4.07 8.86 3.69
C GLY A 78 -4.98 10.09 3.63
N ILE A 79 -6.28 9.89 3.41
CA ILE A 79 -7.28 10.98 3.38
C ILE A 79 -7.36 11.68 4.74
N VAL A 80 -7.39 10.92 5.84
CA VAL A 80 -7.45 11.48 7.20
C VAL A 80 -6.21 12.32 7.51
N VAL A 81 -5.02 11.83 7.15
CA VAL A 81 -3.77 12.58 7.35
C VAL A 81 -3.73 13.86 6.52
N MET A 82 -4.29 13.87 5.30
CA MET A 82 -4.36 15.09 4.49
C MET A 82 -5.41 16.10 4.99
N THR A 83 -6.43 15.65 5.72
CA THR A 83 -7.54 16.49 6.20
C THR A 83 -7.32 17.05 7.61
N HIS A 84 -6.51 16.39 8.44
CA HIS A 84 -6.06 16.94 9.72
C HIS A 84 -4.84 17.85 9.52
N LYS A 85 -5.00 19.13 9.81
CA LYS A 85 -4.02 20.21 9.60
C LYS A 85 -3.15 20.45 10.83
#